data_AF-C5BUJ5-F1
#
_entry.id   AF-C5BUJ5-F1
#
_cell.length_a   1.000
_cell.length_b   1.000
_cell.length_c   1.000
_cell.angle_alpha   90.00
_cell.angle_beta   90.00
_cell.angle_gamma   90.00
#
_symmetry.space_group_name_H-M   'P 1'
#
loop_
_entity.id
_entity.type
_entity.pdbx_description
1 polymer ?
#
loop_
_entity_poly.entity_id
_entity_poly.type
_entity_poly.pdbx_seq_one_letter_code
_entity_poly.pdbx_strand_id
1 'polypeptide(L)'
;MCGAEKNIFGWFPRLHVCDKCGRVLFHDKPSSQDENFTSHELWLSHAVYALIHKVTKNRIIITSDVVSNALTRILETQKITVLEFSKLVQCDTRMLRRLINKEKRPYLPSILDICYRLDIPPDKLFFDRDILTCSENWKTHPREKYIDMSKLTKRKRTDLLKALQSALTTSATIPIRVSHIASRFNIRTSTIRYNFPEEYSILTARRSAWEKTVWRNQHQARLEKLVEGIFSLARVGVYPSERKLRDLNYMLPSDLRREDVKHLLGAFQDVYKSLWPGGD
;
A
#
# COMPACT_ATOMS: atom_id res chain seq x y z
N MET A 1 -35.98 -0.64 25.46
CA MET A 1 -36.00 -2.05 25.01
C MET A 1 -34.87 -2.23 24.01
N CYS A 2 -33.86 -3.04 24.37
CA CYS A 2 -32.76 -3.40 23.50
C CYS A 2 -33.16 -4.62 22.67
N GLY A 3 -33.27 -4.43 21.35
CA GLY A 3 -33.37 -5.50 20.37
C GLY A 3 -32.02 -5.68 19.69
N ALA A 4 -31.53 -6.91 19.65
CA ALA A 4 -30.33 -7.35 18.93
C ALA A 4 -30.36 -6.87 17.44
N GLU A 5 -29.29 -6.79 16.66
CA GLU A 5 -28.08 -7.60 16.55
C GLU A 5 -27.17 -6.98 15.46
N LYS A 6 -25.85 -7.14 15.58
CA LYS A 6 -24.83 -7.36 14.50
C LYS A 6 -23.48 -6.69 14.80
N ASN A 7 -22.55 -7.54 15.23
CA ASN A 7 -21.10 -7.31 15.21
C ASN A 7 -20.62 -7.15 13.75
N ILE A 8 -20.40 -5.91 13.28
CA ILE A 8 -19.81 -5.67 11.94
C ILE A 8 -18.54 -4.81 12.00
N PHE A 9 -18.21 -4.17 13.12
CA PHE A 9 -17.05 -3.28 13.16
C PHE A 9 -15.79 -4.02 13.59
N GLY A 10 -14.97 -4.37 12.58
CA GLY A 10 -13.57 -4.76 12.77
C GLY A 10 -12.83 -3.70 13.59
N TRP A 11 -11.92 -4.17 14.44
CA TRP A 11 -11.20 -3.37 15.45
C TRP A 11 -10.39 -2.21 14.83
N PHE A 12 -11.03 -1.05 14.63
CA PHE A 12 -10.38 0.26 14.43
C PHE A 12 -11.40 1.43 14.37
N PRO A 13 -11.11 2.60 14.97
CA PRO A 13 -10.54 2.80 16.30
C PRO A 13 -11.61 2.51 17.36
N ARG A 14 -11.21 1.93 18.49
CA ARG A 14 -12.01 1.37 19.61
C ARG A 14 -13.34 2.08 19.94
N LEU A 15 -14.38 1.86 19.11
CA LEU A 15 -15.77 2.35 19.28
C LEU A 15 -16.52 1.72 20.47
N HIS A 16 -15.80 1.03 21.34
CA HIS A 16 -16.37 0.27 22.44
C HIS A 16 -16.27 0.99 23.78
N VAL A 17 -16.01 2.30 23.84
CA VAL A 17 -15.79 3.01 25.12
C VAL A 17 -16.73 4.21 25.26
N CYS A 18 -17.29 4.39 26.45
CA CYS A 18 -18.15 5.50 26.84
C CYS A 18 -17.32 6.76 27.13
N ASP A 19 -17.66 7.87 26.48
CA ASP A 19 -16.98 9.17 26.58
C ASP A 19 -17.08 9.82 27.97
N LYS A 20 -18.17 9.58 28.71
CA LYS A 20 -18.38 10.21 30.04
C LYS A 20 -17.65 9.52 31.19
N CYS A 21 -17.42 8.22 31.09
CA CYS A 21 -16.94 7.43 32.22
C CYS A 21 -15.80 6.47 31.89
N GLY A 22 -15.32 6.44 30.64
CA GLY A 22 -14.22 5.58 30.21
C GLY A 22 -14.53 4.08 30.23
N ARG A 23 -15.78 3.67 30.47
CA ARG A 23 -16.16 2.25 30.54
C ARG A 23 -16.40 1.65 29.17
N VAL A 24 -16.05 0.38 29.03
CA VAL A 24 -16.29 -0.40 27.82
C VAL A 24 -17.80 -0.65 27.64
N LEU A 25 -18.38 -0.15 26.55
CA LEU A 25 -19.80 -0.28 26.17
C LEU A 25 -20.22 -1.74 25.92
N PHE A 26 -19.27 -2.63 25.63
CA PHE A 26 -19.49 -4.06 25.43
C PHE A 26 -18.84 -4.85 26.56
N HIS A 27 -19.55 -5.01 27.68
CA HIS A 27 -19.12 -5.91 28.74
C HIS A 27 -19.41 -7.35 28.34
N ASP A 28 -18.35 -8.12 28.08
CA ASP A 28 -18.22 -9.52 28.46
C ASP A 28 -16.73 -9.93 28.46
N LYS A 29 -15.98 -9.30 29.37
CA LYS A 29 -14.92 -9.91 30.20
C LYS A 29 -14.21 -8.82 31.01
N PRO A 30 -14.12 -8.94 32.35
CA PRO A 30 -13.37 -8.02 33.16
C PRO A 30 -11.88 -8.37 33.02
N SER A 31 -11.17 -7.60 32.22
CA SER A 31 -9.72 -7.44 32.41
C SER A 31 -9.47 -5.96 32.68
N SER A 32 -9.71 -5.57 33.93
CA SER A 32 -9.25 -4.31 34.52
C SER A 32 -7.72 -4.34 34.59
N GLN A 33 -7.08 -4.00 33.48
CA GLN A 33 -5.83 -3.27 33.54
C GLN A 33 -6.21 -1.84 33.18
N ASP A 34 -5.76 -0.87 33.99
CA ASP A 34 -5.87 0.55 33.67
C ASP A 34 -5.12 0.79 32.35
N GLU A 35 -5.83 0.67 31.23
CA GLU A 35 -5.29 1.02 29.92
C GLU A 35 -5.16 2.54 29.90
N ASN A 36 -3.94 3.06 30.04
CA ASN A 36 -3.64 4.47 29.85
C ASN A 36 -3.94 4.86 28.40
N PHE A 37 -5.12 5.46 28.17
CA PHE A 37 -5.52 5.94 26.86
C PHE A 37 -4.73 7.17 26.46
N THR A 38 -4.27 7.21 25.20
CA THR A 38 -3.62 8.41 24.66
C THR A 38 -4.65 9.50 24.36
N SER A 39 -4.22 10.78 24.43
CA SER A 39 -5.07 11.93 24.07
C SER A 39 -5.63 11.82 22.63
N HIS A 40 -4.85 11.21 21.73
CA HIS A 40 -5.27 10.96 20.35
C HIS A 40 -6.37 9.89 20.24
N GLU A 41 -6.30 8.81 21.01
CA GLU A 41 -7.34 7.77 21.02
C GLU A 41 -8.67 8.30 21.55
N LEU A 42 -8.62 9.13 22.60
CA LEU A 42 -9.80 9.82 23.13
C LEU A 42 -10.41 10.76 22.08
N TRP A 43 -9.58 11.58 21.42
CA TRP A 43 -10.02 12.46 20.35
C TRP A 43 -10.68 11.70 19.19
N LEU A 44 -10.07 10.60 18.74
CA LEU A 44 -10.60 9.76 17.66
C LEU A 44 -11.96 9.16 18.02
N SER A 45 -12.11 8.66 19.24
CA SER A 45 -13.38 8.07 19.70
C SER A 45 -14.50 9.12 19.65
N HIS A 46 -14.26 10.31 20.20
CA HIS A 46 -15.22 11.42 20.19
C HIS A 46 -15.55 11.88 18.77
N ALA A 47 -14.53 12.06 17.92
CA ALA A 47 -14.67 12.45 16.53
C ALA A 47 -15.54 11.48 15.71
N VAL A 48 -15.32 10.17 15.88
CA VAL A 48 -16.11 9.16 15.15
C VAL A 48 -17.53 9.07 15.71
N TYR A 49 -17.71 9.16 17.03
CA TYR A 49 -19.03 9.20 17.65
C TYR A 49 -19.86 10.39 17.14
N ALA A 50 -19.28 11.60 17.14
CA ALA A 50 -19.93 12.81 16.65
C ALA A 50 -20.36 12.67 15.17
N LEU A 51 -19.49 12.09 14.34
CA LEU A 51 -19.78 11.80 12.95
C LEU A 51 -20.97 10.84 12.79
N ILE A 52 -20.95 9.70 13.50
CA ILE A 52 -22.02 8.70 13.45
C ILE A 52 -23.34 9.30 13.93
N HIS A 53 -23.32 10.06 15.02
CA HIS A 53 -24.51 10.70 15.55
C HIS A 53 -25.13 11.69 14.56
N LYS A 54 -24.31 12.53 13.89
CA LYS A 54 -24.80 13.50 12.90
C LYS A 54 -25.32 12.83 11.63
N VAL A 55 -24.65 11.78 11.15
CA VAL A 55 -25.09 10.97 10.00
C VAL A 55 -26.42 10.27 10.29
N THR A 56 -26.55 9.64 11.45
CA THR A 56 -27.76 8.89 11.82
C THR A 56 -28.94 9.80 12.12
N LYS A 57 -28.72 10.91 12.86
CA LYS A 57 -29.78 11.88 13.20
C LYS A 57 -30.33 12.62 12.00
N ASN A 58 -29.45 13.07 11.09
CA ASN A 58 -29.86 13.93 9.97
C ASN A 58 -30.03 13.15 8.64
N ARG A 59 -29.82 11.83 8.64
CA ARG A 59 -29.85 10.96 7.44
C ARG A 59 -29.01 11.51 6.27
N ILE A 60 -27.86 12.12 6.58
CA ILE A 60 -27.01 12.78 5.58
C ILE A 60 -26.13 11.73 4.90
N ILE A 61 -26.03 11.82 3.57
CA ILE A 61 -25.14 11.00 2.75
C ILE A 61 -23.83 11.75 2.54
N ILE A 62 -22.71 11.13 2.91
CA ILE A 62 -21.37 11.65 2.64
C ILE A 62 -21.00 11.32 1.20
N THR A 63 -20.96 12.33 0.32
CA THR A 63 -20.53 12.16 -1.07
C THR A 63 -19.00 12.07 -1.17
N SER A 64 -18.49 11.52 -2.28
CA SER A 64 -17.04 11.39 -2.51
C SER A 64 -16.31 12.73 -2.52
N ASP A 65 -17.03 13.80 -2.86
CA ASP A 65 -16.48 15.10 -3.21
C ASP A 65 -16.32 16.00 -2.00
N VAL A 66 -16.98 15.67 -0.88
CA VAL A 66 -16.99 16.49 0.32
C VAL A 66 -15.58 16.78 0.82
N VAL A 67 -14.71 15.77 0.84
CA VAL A 67 -13.33 15.90 1.32
C VAL A 67 -12.50 16.78 0.38
N SER A 68 -12.62 16.57 -0.93
CA SER A 68 -11.95 17.40 -1.94
C SER A 68 -12.35 18.87 -1.78
N ASN A 69 -13.66 19.13 -1.74
CA ASN A 69 -14.19 20.49 -1.58
C ASN A 69 -13.79 21.13 -0.24
N ALA A 70 -13.72 20.36 0.85
CA ALA A 70 -13.28 20.85 2.15
C ALA A 70 -11.79 21.22 2.13
N LEU A 71 -10.94 20.38 1.55
CA LEU A 71 -9.50 20.65 1.44
C LEU A 71 -9.23 21.85 0.53
N THR A 72 -9.90 21.97 -0.61
CA THR A 72 -9.78 23.12 -1.51
C THR A 72 -10.14 24.42 -0.78
N ARG A 73 -11.24 24.42 -0.03
CA ARG A 73 -11.64 25.58 0.79
C ARG A 73 -10.58 25.97 1.82
N ILE A 74 -9.98 24.99 2.51
CA ILE A 74 -8.92 25.29 3.49
C ILE A 74 -7.71 25.94 2.81
N LEU A 75 -7.31 25.46 1.63
CA LEU A 75 -6.20 26.03 0.87
C LEU A 75 -6.52 27.47 0.42
N GLU A 76 -7.74 27.72 -0.04
CA GLU A 76 -8.21 29.05 -0.46
C GLU A 76 -8.26 30.03 0.73
N THR A 77 -8.86 29.62 1.85
CA THR A 77 -8.98 30.46 3.06
C THR A 77 -7.62 30.81 3.64
N GLN A 78 -6.69 29.86 3.68
CA GLN A 78 -5.34 30.07 4.22
C GLN A 78 -4.38 30.68 3.18
N LYS A 79 -4.78 30.80 1.91
CA LYS A 79 -3.96 31.27 0.79
C LYS A 79 -2.62 30.53 0.66
N ILE A 80 -2.65 29.21 0.82
CA ILE A 80 -1.46 28.34 0.76
C ILE A 80 -1.56 27.34 -0.39
N THR A 81 -0.41 26.95 -0.91
CA THR A 81 -0.32 25.89 -1.94
C THR A 81 -0.47 24.50 -1.34
N VAL A 82 -0.81 23.50 -2.17
CA VAL A 82 -0.86 22.09 -1.74
C VAL A 82 0.49 21.61 -1.19
N LEU A 83 1.60 22.13 -1.72
CA LEU A 83 2.95 21.77 -1.27
C LEU A 83 3.21 22.32 0.15
N GLU A 84 2.90 23.58 0.40
CA GLU A 84 3.04 24.19 1.72
C GLU A 84 2.11 23.53 2.74
N PHE A 85 0.85 23.30 2.37
CA PHE A 85 -0.10 22.56 3.18
C PHE A 85 0.42 21.16 3.54
N SER A 86 1.00 20.44 2.57
CA SER A 86 1.57 19.12 2.81
C SER A 86 2.73 19.13 3.81
N LYS A 87 3.54 20.21 3.83
CA LYS A 87 4.63 20.39 4.78
C LYS A 87 4.10 20.73 6.18
N LEU A 88 3.14 21.65 6.28
CA LEU A 88 2.53 22.08 7.54
C LEU A 88 1.81 20.93 8.24
N VAL A 89 1.04 20.15 7.47
CA VAL A 89 0.26 19.01 7.96
C VAL A 89 1.09 17.71 7.98
N GLN A 90 2.34 17.73 7.48
CA GLN A 90 3.21 16.55 7.33
C GLN A 90 2.53 15.34 6.68
N CYS A 91 1.87 15.58 5.56
CA CYS A 91 1.23 14.57 4.73
C CYS A 91 1.93 14.42 3.39
N ASP A 92 1.83 13.24 2.76
CA ASP A 92 2.39 13.02 1.44
C ASP A 92 1.70 13.95 0.41
N THR A 93 2.48 14.78 -0.26
CA THR A 93 1.98 15.78 -1.22
C THR A 93 1.25 15.12 -2.39
N ARG A 94 1.72 13.95 -2.85
CA ARG A 94 1.11 13.23 -3.97
C ARG A 94 -0.25 12.69 -3.57
N MET A 95 -0.37 12.14 -2.37
CA MET A 95 -1.66 11.71 -1.80
C MET A 95 -2.63 12.88 -1.71
N LEU A 96 -2.22 14.03 -1.14
CA LEU A 96 -3.09 15.21 -1.01
C LEU A 96 -3.59 15.71 -2.37
N ARG A 97 -2.70 15.81 -3.38
CA ARG A 97 -3.10 16.17 -4.75
C ARG A 97 -4.14 15.20 -5.33
N ARG A 98 -3.93 13.89 -5.17
CA ARG A 98 -4.89 12.88 -5.66
C ARG A 98 -6.23 12.95 -4.96
N LEU A 99 -6.26 13.34 -3.67
CA LEU A 99 -7.49 13.55 -2.93
C LEU A 99 -8.23 14.81 -3.40
N ILE A 100 -7.51 15.93 -3.56
CA ILE A 100 -8.07 17.21 -4.02
C ILE A 100 -8.60 17.08 -5.46
N ASN A 101 -7.85 16.44 -6.36
CA ASN A 101 -8.23 16.22 -7.75
C ASN A 101 -9.29 15.13 -7.95
N LYS A 102 -9.80 14.52 -6.87
CA LYS A 102 -10.78 13.42 -6.91
C LYS A 102 -10.28 12.14 -7.64
N GLU A 103 -8.98 12.02 -7.86
CA GLU A 103 -8.34 10.85 -8.51
C GLU A 103 -8.32 9.61 -7.59
N LYS A 104 -8.47 9.81 -6.28
CA LYS A 104 -8.49 8.72 -5.30
C LYS A 104 -9.56 8.95 -4.26
N ARG A 105 -10.40 7.94 -4.02
CA ARG A 105 -11.37 7.97 -2.92
C ARG A 105 -10.63 7.98 -1.57
N PRO A 106 -10.94 8.93 -0.67
CA PRO A 106 -10.30 9.01 0.63
C PRO A 106 -10.68 7.81 1.49
N TYR A 107 -9.69 7.20 2.14
CA TYR A 107 -9.89 6.16 3.14
C TYR A 107 -10.16 6.81 4.51
N LEU A 108 -11.13 6.31 5.26
CA LEU A 108 -11.60 6.96 6.50
C LEU A 108 -10.44 7.25 7.50
N PRO A 109 -9.54 6.30 7.81
CA PRO A 109 -8.36 6.59 8.63
C PRO A 109 -7.46 7.72 8.11
N SER A 110 -7.35 7.91 6.80
CA SER A 110 -6.60 9.04 6.24
C SER A 110 -7.35 10.36 6.43
N ILE A 111 -8.68 10.36 6.37
CA ILE A 111 -9.49 11.55 6.65
C ILE A 111 -9.38 11.92 8.13
N LEU A 112 -9.52 10.95 9.03
CA LEU A 112 -9.40 11.16 10.47
C LEU A 112 -8.02 11.70 10.85
N ASP A 113 -6.96 11.23 10.19
CA ASP A 113 -5.60 11.75 10.39
C ASP A 113 -5.50 13.23 9.99
N ILE A 114 -6.04 13.59 8.81
CA ILE A 114 -6.08 14.98 8.36
C ILE A 114 -6.91 15.85 9.32
N CYS A 115 -8.09 15.38 9.73
CA CYS A 115 -8.96 16.04 10.69
C CYS A 115 -8.24 16.30 12.03
N TYR A 116 -7.56 15.29 12.56
CA TYR A 116 -6.81 15.41 13.80
C TYR A 116 -5.70 16.46 13.71
N ARG A 117 -4.96 16.47 12.58
CA ARG A 117 -3.86 17.40 12.33
C ARG A 117 -4.33 18.83 12.17
N LEU A 118 -5.49 19.03 11.56
CA LEU A 118 -6.08 20.36 11.40
C LEU A 118 -6.84 20.82 12.66
N ASP A 119 -6.97 19.94 13.66
CA ASP A 119 -7.80 20.10 14.85
C ASP A 119 -9.27 20.38 14.52
N ILE A 120 -9.78 19.72 13.48
CA ILE A 120 -11.17 19.83 13.03
C ILE A 120 -11.86 18.49 13.26
N PRO A 121 -13.02 18.45 13.94
CA PRO A 121 -13.84 17.25 13.97
C PRO A 121 -14.27 16.81 12.56
N PRO A 122 -14.30 15.52 12.23
CA PRO A 122 -14.65 15.06 10.88
C PRO A 122 -16.06 15.47 10.47
N ASP A 123 -17.00 15.56 11.41
CA ASP A 123 -18.37 16.01 11.13
C ASP A 123 -18.42 17.50 10.73
N LYS A 124 -17.47 18.31 11.21
CA LYS A 124 -17.29 19.71 10.79
C LYS A 124 -16.67 19.77 9.41
N LEU A 125 -15.64 18.97 9.15
CA LEU A 125 -15.03 18.87 7.83
C LEU A 125 -16.04 18.44 6.75
N PHE A 126 -16.93 17.51 7.08
CA PHE A 126 -17.89 16.98 6.11
C PHE A 126 -19.10 17.88 5.86
N PHE A 127 -19.62 18.56 6.90
CA PHE A 127 -20.94 19.17 6.80
C PHE A 127 -20.93 20.69 6.91
N ASP A 128 -19.88 21.30 7.46
CA ASP A 128 -19.86 22.73 7.66
C ASP A 128 -19.27 23.43 6.41
N ARG A 129 -19.85 24.58 6.04
CA ARG A 129 -19.42 25.37 4.88
C ARG A 129 -18.20 26.22 5.21
N ASP A 130 -18.21 26.80 6.40
CA ASP A 130 -17.16 27.66 6.95
C ASP A 130 -16.25 26.83 7.84
N ILE A 131 -15.27 26.18 7.22
CA ILE A 131 -14.28 25.39 7.93
C ILE A 131 -13.25 26.36 8.51
N LEU A 132 -13.53 26.86 9.72
CA LEU A 132 -12.64 27.76 10.47
C LEU A 132 -11.54 26.94 11.12
N THR A 133 -10.37 26.92 10.49
CA THR A 133 -9.15 26.28 11.00
C THR A 133 -8.06 27.33 10.96
N CYS A 134 -7.33 27.51 12.05
CA CYS A 134 -6.16 28.39 12.08
C CYS A 134 -4.90 27.54 11.96
N SER A 135 -4.01 27.91 11.05
CA SER A 135 -2.74 27.22 10.83
C SER A 135 -1.86 27.15 12.08
N GLU A 136 -2.04 28.11 12.99
CA GLU A 136 -1.42 28.17 14.33
C GLU A 136 -1.78 26.98 15.23
N ASN A 137 -2.98 26.41 15.06
CA ASN A 137 -3.48 25.29 15.86
C ASN A 137 -3.22 23.92 15.20
N TRP A 138 -2.61 23.89 14.02
CA TRP A 138 -2.37 22.63 13.32
C TRP A 138 -1.31 21.81 14.04
N LYS A 139 -1.64 20.55 14.31
CA LYS A 139 -0.73 19.60 14.95
C LYS A 139 0.31 19.18 13.91
N THR A 140 1.50 19.75 14.05
CA THR A 140 2.69 19.48 13.22
C THR A 140 3.35 18.14 13.54
N HIS A 141 2.77 17.31 14.41
CA HIS A 141 3.40 16.09 14.84
C HIS A 141 3.25 14.99 13.77
N PRO A 142 4.33 14.30 13.39
CA PRO A 142 4.21 13.12 12.56
C PRO A 142 3.41 12.09 13.35
N ARG A 143 2.43 11.48 12.67
CA ARG A 143 1.61 10.38 13.20
C ARG A 143 2.49 9.42 14.01
N GLU A 144 2.11 9.11 15.25
CA GLU A 144 2.52 7.84 15.84
C GLU A 144 2.00 6.77 14.89
N LYS A 145 2.90 6.20 14.09
CA LYS A 145 2.52 5.22 13.07
C LYS A 145 1.70 4.17 13.78
N TYR A 146 0.41 4.08 13.45
CA TYR A 146 -0.42 2.99 13.91
C TYR A 146 0.16 1.73 13.34
N ILE A 147 0.96 1.06 14.16
CA ILE A 147 1.55 -0.19 13.76
C ILE A 147 0.44 -1.21 13.92
N ASP A 148 -0.07 -1.63 12.77
CA ASP A 148 -1.08 -2.64 12.72
C ASP A 148 -0.45 -3.99 13.10
N MET A 149 -0.38 -4.29 14.41
CA MET A 149 0.23 -5.49 14.97
C MET A 149 -0.82 -6.37 15.60
N SER A 150 -0.64 -7.67 15.44
CA SER A 150 -1.39 -8.66 16.19
C SER A 150 -0.82 -8.76 17.62
N LYS A 151 -1.68 -8.90 18.64
CA LYS A 151 -1.21 -9.20 20.01
C LYS A 151 -0.49 -10.55 20.02
N LEU A 152 0.75 -10.57 20.51
CA LEU A 152 1.57 -11.77 20.66
C LEU A 152 1.58 -12.21 22.14
N THR A 153 1.10 -13.42 22.42
CA THR A 153 1.31 -14.04 23.74
C THR A 153 2.75 -14.53 23.85
N LYS A 154 3.27 -14.68 25.09
CA LYS A 154 4.64 -15.18 25.33
C LYS A 154 4.90 -16.51 24.60
N ARG A 155 3.96 -17.45 24.70
CA ARG A 155 4.02 -18.75 24.00
C ARG A 155 4.04 -18.61 22.47
N LYS A 156 3.16 -17.76 21.90
CA LYS A 156 3.18 -17.51 20.45
C LYS A 156 4.49 -16.86 20.00
N ARG A 157 5.07 -15.99 20.82
CA ARG A 157 6.37 -15.34 20.53
C ARG A 157 7.49 -16.38 20.45
N THR A 158 7.56 -17.32 21.39
CA THR A 158 8.58 -18.38 21.37
C THR A 158 8.41 -19.34 20.20
N ASP A 159 7.18 -19.74 19.90
CA ASP A 159 6.89 -20.67 18.80
C ASP A 159 7.17 -20.02 17.43
N LEU A 160 6.85 -18.73 17.30
CA LEU A 160 7.15 -17.94 16.11
C LEU A 160 8.66 -17.76 15.91
N LEU A 161 9.42 -17.48 16.96
CA LEU A 161 10.88 -17.39 16.88
C LEU A 161 11.49 -18.71 16.40
N LYS A 162 11.05 -19.85 16.96
CA LYS A 162 11.48 -21.17 16.50
C LYS A 162 11.17 -21.40 15.01
N ALA A 163 9.99 -20.99 14.55
CA ALA A 163 9.62 -21.10 13.15
C ALA A 163 10.48 -20.22 12.23
N LEU A 164 10.81 -19.00 12.66
CA LEU A 164 11.71 -18.09 11.93
C LEU A 164 13.13 -18.65 11.84
N GLN A 165 13.67 -19.14 12.96
CA GLN A 165 14.99 -19.76 13.01
C GLN A 165 15.06 -21.04 12.18
N SER A 166 14.03 -21.88 12.22
CA SER A 166 13.93 -23.06 11.35
C SER A 166 13.90 -22.68 9.86
N ALA A 167 13.19 -21.61 9.49
CA ALA A 167 13.21 -21.10 8.12
C ALA A 167 14.59 -20.53 7.70
N LEU A 168 15.39 -20.06 8.66
CA LEU A 168 16.75 -19.59 8.42
C LEU A 168 17.77 -20.74 8.30
N THR A 169 17.57 -21.86 8.98
CA THR A 169 18.48 -23.01 8.89
C THR A 169 18.13 -23.95 7.75
N THR A 170 16.86 -23.99 7.33
CA THR A 170 16.42 -24.86 6.23
C THR A 170 17.00 -24.38 4.90
N SER A 171 17.90 -25.17 4.31
CA SER A 171 18.39 -24.97 2.94
C SER A 171 17.36 -25.49 1.94
N ALA A 172 16.23 -24.79 1.83
CA ALA A 172 15.22 -25.09 0.82
C ALA A 172 15.65 -24.50 -0.53
N THR A 173 15.37 -25.23 -1.63
CA THR A 173 15.57 -24.77 -3.01
C THR A 173 14.84 -23.47 -3.32
N ILE A 174 13.71 -23.22 -2.64
CA ILE A 174 12.92 -22.01 -2.71
C ILE A 174 12.87 -21.38 -1.30
N PRO A 175 13.44 -20.18 -1.09
CA PRO A 175 13.39 -19.51 0.21
C PRO A 175 11.96 -19.23 0.65
N ILE A 176 11.65 -19.50 1.92
CA ILE A 176 10.32 -19.32 2.49
C ILE A 176 9.97 -17.82 2.55
N ARG A 177 8.73 -17.48 2.18
CA ARG A 177 8.20 -16.12 2.34
C ARG A 177 7.76 -15.88 3.77
N VAL A 178 8.13 -14.73 4.34
CA VAL A 178 7.71 -14.33 5.70
C VAL A 178 6.18 -14.28 5.84
N SER A 179 5.46 -13.94 4.77
CA SER A 179 3.99 -13.95 4.75
C SER A 179 3.39 -15.34 5.01
N HIS A 180 4.05 -16.43 4.58
CA HIS A 180 3.59 -17.80 4.85
C HIS A 180 3.79 -18.18 6.33
N ILE A 181 4.87 -17.70 6.94
CA ILE A 181 5.09 -17.87 8.37
C ILE A 181 4.02 -17.07 9.13
N ALA A 182 3.79 -15.81 8.75
CA ALA A 182 2.76 -14.97 9.37
C ALA A 182 1.35 -15.59 9.29
N SER A 183 0.98 -16.15 8.13
CA SER A 183 -0.33 -16.79 7.95
C SER A 183 -0.49 -18.04 8.80
N ARG A 184 0.56 -18.86 8.94
CA ARG A 184 0.55 -20.07 9.79
C ARG A 184 0.23 -19.74 11.27
N PHE A 185 0.68 -18.59 11.75
CA PHE A 185 0.43 -18.13 13.12
C PHE A 185 -0.78 -17.20 13.26
N ASN A 186 -1.53 -16.97 12.17
CA ASN A 186 -2.66 -16.03 12.09
C ASN A 186 -2.30 -14.63 12.63
N ILE A 187 -1.17 -14.10 12.16
CA ILE A 187 -0.69 -12.76 12.52
C ILE A 187 -0.36 -11.94 11.28
N ARG A 188 -0.32 -10.62 11.43
CA ARG A 188 0.15 -9.72 10.36
C ARG A 188 1.66 -9.80 10.20
N THR A 189 2.15 -9.65 8.98
CA THR A 189 3.60 -9.65 8.65
C THR A 189 4.35 -8.49 9.31
N SER A 190 3.67 -7.36 9.51
CA SER A 190 4.14 -6.23 10.31
C SER A 190 4.54 -6.68 11.72
N THR A 191 3.76 -7.55 12.36
CA THR A 191 4.04 -8.08 13.70
C THR A 191 5.41 -8.75 13.74
N ILE A 192 5.77 -9.54 12.72
CA ILE A 192 7.09 -10.18 12.61
C ILE A 192 8.18 -9.12 12.42
N ARG A 193 7.98 -8.19 11.47
CA ARG A 193 8.95 -7.13 11.16
C ARG A 193 9.36 -6.32 12.39
N TYR A 194 8.43 -6.03 13.29
CA TYR A 194 8.72 -5.22 14.48
C TYR A 194 9.25 -6.02 15.67
N ASN A 195 8.78 -7.25 15.88
CA ASN A 195 9.19 -8.05 17.04
C ASN A 195 10.48 -8.86 16.79
N PHE A 196 10.82 -9.11 15.52
CA PHE A 196 11.94 -9.95 15.06
C PHE A 196 12.60 -9.31 13.82
N PRO A 197 13.16 -8.09 13.95
CA PRO A 197 13.64 -7.31 12.81
C PRO A 197 14.82 -7.98 12.10
N GLU A 198 15.70 -8.64 12.85
CA GLU A 198 16.88 -9.32 12.31
C GLU A 198 16.46 -10.50 11.43
N GLU A 199 15.65 -11.42 11.96
CA GLU A 199 15.17 -12.59 11.24
C GLU A 199 14.33 -12.19 10.02
N TYR A 200 13.49 -11.17 10.17
CA TYR A 200 12.72 -10.60 9.06
C TYR A 200 13.62 -10.11 7.93
N SER A 201 14.67 -9.35 8.27
CA SER A 201 15.59 -8.77 7.28
C SER A 201 16.33 -9.85 6.50
N ILE A 202 16.85 -10.88 7.19
CA ILE A 202 17.61 -11.96 6.58
C ILE A 202 16.72 -12.80 5.65
N LEU A 203 15.54 -13.20 6.11
CA LEU A 203 14.60 -13.98 5.29
C LEU A 203 14.15 -13.22 4.05
N THR A 204 13.86 -11.92 4.20
CA THR A 204 13.44 -11.07 3.08
C THR A 204 14.58 -10.86 2.09
N ALA A 205 15.81 -10.64 2.57
CA ALA A 205 16.99 -10.50 1.72
C ALA A 205 17.28 -11.78 0.93
N ARG A 206 17.24 -12.95 1.57
CA ARG A 206 17.41 -14.25 0.91
C ARG A 206 16.36 -14.47 -0.18
N ARG A 207 15.10 -14.18 0.13
CA ARG A 207 14.01 -14.29 -0.85
C ARG A 207 14.23 -13.35 -2.04
N SER A 208 14.56 -12.09 -1.79
CA SER A 208 14.82 -11.10 -2.84
C SER A 208 16.00 -11.51 -3.72
N ALA A 209 17.08 -12.03 -3.13
CA ALA A 209 18.23 -12.52 -3.88
C ALA A 209 17.84 -13.68 -4.81
N TRP A 210 17.10 -14.67 -4.30
CA TRP A 210 16.59 -15.77 -5.12
C TRP A 210 15.66 -15.29 -6.24
N GLU A 211 14.73 -14.37 -5.96
CA GLU A 211 13.82 -13.82 -6.98
C GLU A 211 14.60 -13.06 -8.07
N LYS A 212 15.66 -12.33 -7.70
CA LYS A 212 16.57 -11.69 -8.67
C LYS A 212 17.29 -12.72 -9.53
N THR A 213 17.80 -13.81 -8.95
CA THR A 213 18.47 -14.88 -9.71
C THR A 213 17.49 -15.57 -10.67
N VAL A 214 16.29 -15.92 -10.21
CA VAL A 214 15.25 -16.52 -11.05
C VAL A 214 14.86 -15.57 -12.19
N TRP A 215 14.65 -14.29 -11.89
CA TRP A 215 14.31 -13.30 -12.91
C TRP A 215 15.44 -13.13 -13.94
N ARG A 216 16.70 -13.09 -13.50
CA ARG A 216 17.87 -13.06 -14.41
C ARG A 216 17.93 -14.30 -15.29
N ASN A 217 17.75 -15.49 -14.73
CA ASN A 217 17.79 -16.75 -15.49
C ASN A 217 16.65 -16.82 -16.51
N GLN A 218 15.44 -16.43 -16.11
CA GLN A 218 14.29 -16.36 -17.03
C GLN A 218 14.52 -15.33 -18.13
N HIS A 219 15.09 -14.18 -17.78
CA HIS A 219 15.45 -13.15 -18.73
C HIS A 219 16.49 -13.65 -19.75
N GLN A 220 17.55 -14.28 -19.26
CA GLN A 220 18.61 -14.86 -20.10
C GLN A 220 18.05 -15.95 -21.04
N ALA A 221 17.29 -16.91 -20.51
CA ALA A 221 16.66 -17.96 -21.32
C ALA A 221 15.70 -17.40 -22.37
N ARG A 222 15.02 -16.28 -22.08
CA ARG A 222 14.17 -15.59 -23.05
C ARG A 222 14.97 -14.95 -24.18
N LEU A 223 16.13 -14.37 -23.88
CA LEU A 223 17.01 -13.80 -24.90
C LEU A 223 17.66 -14.88 -25.77
N GLU A 224 18.07 -15.99 -25.17
CA GLU A 224 18.60 -17.14 -25.92
C GLU A 224 17.57 -17.67 -26.92
N LYS A 225 16.31 -17.80 -26.49
CA LYS A 225 15.20 -18.15 -27.38
C LYS A 225 14.94 -17.11 -28.47
N LEU A 226 15.11 -15.83 -28.18
CA LEU A 226 14.98 -14.76 -29.17
C LEU A 226 16.04 -14.92 -30.26
N VAL A 227 17.29 -15.12 -29.87
CA VAL A 227 18.42 -15.31 -30.79
C VAL A 227 18.22 -16.58 -31.62
N GLU A 228 17.83 -17.69 -30.99
CA GLU A 228 17.49 -18.93 -31.67
C GLU A 228 16.33 -18.75 -32.67
N GLY A 229 15.29 -18.00 -32.29
CA GLY A 229 14.18 -17.62 -33.15
C GLY A 229 14.64 -16.84 -34.39
N ILE A 230 15.53 -15.86 -34.23
CA ILE A 230 16.12 -15.09 -35.34
C ILE A 230 16.90 -16.00 -36.28
N PHE A 231 17.81 -16.82 -35.76
CA PHE A 231 18.61 -17.72 -36.58
C PHE A 231 17.78 -18.81 -37.26
N SER A 232 16.74 -19.33 -36.61
CA SER A 232 15.84 -20.32 -37.21
C SER A 232 15.08 -19.75 -38.41
N LEU A 233 14.57 -18.52 -38.32
CA LEU A 233 13.95 -17.84 -39.47
C LEU A 233 14.96 -17.66 -40.61
N ALA A 234 16.17 -17.18 -40.29
CA ALA A 234 17.22 -16.97 -41.29
C ALA A 234 17.64 -18.28 -41.98
N ARG A 235 17.71 -19.40 -41.24
CA ARG A 235 18.02 -20.74 -41.79
C ARG A 235 16.97 -21.24 -42.77
N VAL A 236 15.70 -20.88 -42.57
CA VAL A 236 14.59 -21.22 -43.48
C VAL A 236 14.53 -20.25 -44.68
N GLY A 237 15.48 -19.31 -44.79
CA GLY A 237 15.53 -18.31 -45.86
C GLY A 237 14.51 -17.18 -45.69
N VAL A 238 13.92 -17.04 -44.50
CA VAL A 238 12.98 -15.97 -44.18
C VAL A 238 13.73 -14.84 -43.47
N TYR A 239 13.63 -13.63 -44.01
CA TYR A 239 14.24 -12.45 -43.38
C TYR A 239 13.64 -12.22 -41.98
N PRO A 240 14.45 -12.22 -40.90
CA PRO A 240 13.99 -12.10 -39.53
C PRO A 240 13.61 -10.66 -39.18
N SER A 241 12.56 -10.12 -39.80
CA SER A 241 12.04 -8.79 -39.45
C SER A 241 11.36 -8.76 -38.08
N GLU A 242 11.27 -7.59 -37.45
CA GLU A 242 10.50 -7.41 -36.20
C GLU A 242 9.09 -7.98 -36.31
N ARG A 243 8.43 -7.80 -37.46
CA ARG A 243 7.08 -8.32 -37.70
C ARG A 243 7.05 -9.85 -37.60
N LYS A 244 7.99 -10.54 -38.25
CA LYS A 244 8.10 -12.01 -38.22
C LYS A 244 8.46 -12.55 -36.84
N LEU A 245 9.23 -11.78 -36.06
CA LEU A 245 9.54 -12.15 -34.68
C LEU A 245 8.35 -11.95 -33.73
N ARG A 246 7.48 -10.96 -33.97
CA ARG A 246 6.24 -10.80 -33.19
C ARG A 246 5.25 -11.94 -33.38
N ASP A 247 5.29 -12.62 -34.53
CA ASP A 247 4.46 -13.79 -34.80
C ASP A 247 4.88 -15.02 -33.94
N LEU A 248 6.03 -14.96 -33.26
CA LEU A 248 6.48 -15.99 -32.32
C LEU A 248 5.80 -15.80 -30.94
N ASN A 249 4.98 -16.78 -30.52
CA ASN A 249 4.18 -16.73 -29.29
C ASN A 249 4.94 -16.46 -27.98
N TYR A 250 6.26 -16.58 -27.98
CA TYR A 250 7.12 -16.41 -26.80
C TYR A 250 7.90 -15.08 -26.79
N MET A 251 7.67 -14.19 -27.78
CA MET A 251 8.31 -12.88 -27.89
C MET A 251 7.50 -11.77 -27.23
N LEU A 252 8.16 -10.94 -26.41
CA LEU A 252 7.54 -9.72 -25.86
C LEU A 252 7.89 -8.51 -26.74
N PRO A 253 6.94 -7.59 -26.99
CA PRO A 253 7.22 -6.36 -27.75
C PRO A 253 8.35 -5.48 -27.18
N SER A 254 8.63 -5.61 -25.88
CA SER A 254 9.74 -4.91 -25.22
C SER A 254 11.12 -5.47 -25.58
N ASP A 255 11.22 -6.76 -25.87
CA ASP A 255 12.51 -7.40 -26.16
C ASP A 255 13.05 -6.98 -27.53
N LEU A 256 12.16 -6.72 -28.50
CA LEU A 256 12.51 -6.21 -29.84
C LEU A 256 13.03 -4.76 -29.82
N ARG A 257 12.72 -3.98 -28.78
CA ARG A 257 13.16 -2.59 -28.68
C ARG A 257 14.57 -2.43 -28.13
N ARG A 258 15.21 -3.52 -27.70
CA ARG A 258 16.56 -3.47 -27.15
C ARG A 258 17.57 -3.15 -28.24
N GLU A 259 18.59 -2.37 -27.89
CA GLU A 259 19.61 -1.95 -28.85
C GLU A 259 20.41 -3.13 -29.40
N ASP A 260 20.79 -4.10 -28.57
CA ASP A 260 21.49 -5.31 -29.01
C ASP A 260 20.71 -6.10 -30.07
N VAL A 261 19.41 -6.26 -29.88
CA VAL A 261 18.52 -6.92 -30.85
C VAL A 261 18.42 -6.12 -32.14
N LYS A 262 18.27 -4.79 -32.06
CA LYS A 262 18.25 -3.93 -33.26
C LYS A 262 19.54 -4.02 -34.07
N HIS A 263 20.70 -4.04 -33.41
CA HIS A 263 21.99 -4.17 -34.07
C HIS A 263 22.11 -5.53 -34.77
N LEU A 264 21.67 -6.60 -34.11
CA LEU A 264 21.64 -7.94 -34.70
C LEU A 264 20.73 -7.98 -35.94
N LEU A 265 19.53 -7.40 -35.86
CA LEU A 265 18.61 -7.31 -37.00
C LEU A 265 19.13 -6.44 -38.14
N GLY A 266 19.83 -5.34 -37.82
CA GLY A 266 20.53 -4.50 -38.79
C GLY A 266 21.61 -5.28 -39.54
N ALA A 267 22.42 -6.06 -38.84
CA ALA A 267 23.43 -6.92 -39.48
C ALA A 267 22.79 -7.94 -40.46
N PHE A 268 21.67 -8.57 -40.07
CA PHE A 268 20.91 -9.40 -41.00
C PHE A 268 20.37 -8.61 -42.19
N GLN A 269 19.91 -7.37 -41.98
CA GLN A 269 19.43 -6.52 -43.07
C GLN A 269 20.53 -6.22 -44.09
N ASP A 270 21.74 -5.91 -43.63
CA ASP A 270 22.87 -5.59 -44.50
C ASP A 270 23.31 -6.82 -45.31
N VAL A 271 23.35 -8.00 -44.68
CA VAL A 271 23.62 -9.26 -45.38
C VAL A 271 22.56 -9.54 -46.44
N TYR A 272 21.27 -9.43 -46.11
CA TYR A 272 20.21 -9.70 -47.08
C TYR A 272 20.18 -8.67 -48.22
N LYS A 273 20.48 -7.39 -47.96
CA LYS A 273 20.66 -6.37 -49.01
C LYS A 273 21.83 -6.69 -49.93
N SER A 274 22.94 -7.20 -49.38
CA SER A 274 24.10 -7.60 -50.18
C SER A 274 23.82 -8.83 -51.06
N LEU A 275 22.91 -9.72 -50.63
CA LEU A 275 22.51 -10.92 -51.36
C LEU A 275 21.43 -10.64 -52.43
N TRP A 276 20.63 -9.59 -52.26
CA TRP A 276 19.63 -9.13 -53.24
C TRP A 276 19.67 -7.61 -53.42
N PRO A 277 20.56 -7.08 -54.29
CA PRO A 277 20.74 -5.64 -54.48
C PRO A 277 19.62 -4.94 -55.28
N GLY A 278 18.43 -5.54 -55.46
CA GLY A 278 17.40 -5.06 -56.40
C GLY A 278 15.95 -5.18 -55.96
N GLY A 279 15.66 -5.17 -54.65
CA GLY A 279 14.28 -5.21 -54.15
C GLY A 279 13.94 -3.97 -53.33
N ASP A 280 13.48 -2.92 -54.01
CA ASP A 280 12.57 -1.91 -53.45
C ASP A 280 11.14 -2.47 -53.38
#